data_AF-A0A1I6QXV8-F1
#
_entry.id   AF-A0A1I6QXV8-F1
#
_cell.length_a   1.000
_cell.length_b   1.000
_cell.length_c   1.000
_cell.angle_alpha   90.00
_cell.angle_beta   90.00
_cell.angle_gamma   90.00
#
_symmetry.space_group_name_H-M   'P 1'
#
loop_
_entity.id
_entity.type
_entity.pdbx_description
1 polymer ?
#
loop_
_entity_poly.entity_id
_entity_poly.type
_entity_poly.pdbx_seq_one_letter_code
_entity_poly.pdbx_strand_id
1 'polypeptide(L)'
;MSNILSFTPRPKGTATAAGPEALSVMFANQRRARGDVFWLKENAEWLGILASMSVDGIDAALDPYAAFYDTIRRQLEFFPQYYRFYLSICLDLEDLGAGGTQGEALCHWVAAQGLVEAELSDLQRGEAARLLARRGVQTKCHAAGLGDRLQNFIARPRTFAVPNKKAAYELAHIVFYLSDYGRCDPGVAPEALTSLEYAGLLAFLDQDIDLLSEICAALRLAGAVPSPIWERLVVEAHANCTMICGAPGASDVYHGYLVTGWLTHLVDRPAFNHAVPTGQVSVHGAMVGQGALRGLSESLFELGPKRLPDWPRMRQTLTDHLSGVEQSVIALAEQSSPRFEAFFQGFSRACSGAMTSLA
;
A
#
# COMPACT_ATOMS: atom_id res chain seq x y z
N MET A 1 -5.66 15.44 57.51
CA MET A 1 -5.13 15.48 56.13
C MET A 1 -6.31 15.30 55.19
N SER A 2 -6.58 16.30 54.36
CA SER A 2 -7.80 16.39 53.54
C SER A 2 -7.62 15.67 52.21
N ASN A 3 -8.47 14.69 51.89
CA ASN A 3 -8.51 14.05 50.58
C ASN A 3 -9.24 14.97 49.59
N ILE A 4 -8.48 15.61 48.70
CA ILE A 4 -9.06 16.34 47.57
C ILE A 4 -9.29 15.34 46.44
N LEU A 5 -10.56 15.03 46.18
CA LEU A 5 -11.00 14.35 44.96
C LEU A 5 -10.95 15.38 43.82
N SER A 6 -9.91 15.29 42.99
CA SER A 6 -9.81 16.07 41.76
C SER A 6 -10.77 15.51 40.71
N PHE A 7 -11.88 16.22 40.48
CA PHE A 7 -12.73 15.96 39.31
C PHE A 7 -12.04 16.54 38.07
N THR A 8 -11.49 15.66 37.23
CA THR A 8 -11.00 16.06 35.90
C THR A 8 -12.22 16.48 35.07
N PRO A 9 -12.27 17.71 34.53
CA PRO A 9 -13.35 18.09 33.64
C PRO A 9 -13.30 17.21 32.40
N ARG A 10 -14.41 16.56 32.07
CA ARG A 10 -14.58 15.91 30.76
C ARG A 10 -14.33 16.98 29.70
N PRO A 11 -13.35 16.84 28.79
CA PRO A 11 -13.17 17.83 27.74
C PRO A 11 -14.50 17.98 27.00
N LYS A 12 -14.98 19.22 26.88
CA LYS A 12 -16.14 19.54 26.04
C LYS A 12 -15.85 18.95 24.67
N GLY A 13 -16.71 18.05 24.19
CA GLY A 13 -16.54 17.41 22.89
C GLY A 13 -16.34 18.47 21.82
N THR A 14 -15.13 18.56 21.29
CA THR A 14 -14.87 19.28 20.05
C THR A 14 -15.67 18.55 18.98
N ALA A 15 -16.46 19.27 18.19
CA ALA A 15 -17.16 18.66 17.07
C ALA A 15 -16.10 18.03 16.16
N THR A 16 -16.06 16.70 16.08
CA THR A 16 -15.14 15.98 15.22
C THR A 16 -15.77 15.87 13.84
N ALA A 17 -15.14 16.47 12.84
CA ALA A 17 -15.51 16.27 11.45
C ALA A 17 -15.10 14.85 11.02
N ALA A 18 -15.75 14.28 10.02
CA ALA A 18 -15.46 12.95 9.49
C ALA A 18 -15.60 12.97 7.96
N GLY A 19 -15.09 11.93 7.29
CA GLY A 19 -15.19 11.78 5.85
C GLY A 19 -14.07 12.49 5.06
N PRO A 20 -14.14 12.44 3.71
CA PRO A 20 -13.05 12.89 2.83
C PRO A 20 -12.62 14.34 3.02
N GLU A 21 -13.54 15.26 3.31
CA GLU A 21 -13.23 16.66 3.57
C GLU A 21 -12.36 16.83 4.82
N ALA A 22 -12.76 16.18 5.93
CA ALA A 22 -12.03 16.23 7.18
C ALA A 22 -10.63 15.60 7.05
N LEU A 23 -10.52 14.51 6.30
CA LEU A 23 -9.23 13.85 6.03
C LEU A 23 -8.32 14.71 5.16
N SER A 24 -8.87 15.40 4.16
CA SER A 24 -8.10 16.32 3.33
C SER A 24 -7.52 17.47 4.13
N VAL A 25 -8.31 18.05 5.05
CA VAL A 25 -7.82 19.04 6.02
C VAL A 25 -6.74 18.44 6.92
N MET A 26 -6.93 17.20 7.38
CA MET A 26 -5.97 16.50 8.24
C MET A 26 -4.61 16.34 7.55
N PHE A 27 -4.58 15.76 6.35
CA PHE A 27 -3.34 15.54 5.61
C PHE A 27 -2.68 16.84 5.16
N ALA A 28 -3.46 17.82 4.71
CA ALA A 28 -2.93 19.08 4.23
C ALA A 28 -2.34 19.95 5.35
N ASN A 29 -2.93 19.93 6.55
CA ASN A 29 -2.70 20.96 7.57
C ASN A 29 -2.36 20.44 8.99
N GLN A 30 -2.67 19.19 9.33
CA GLN A 30 -2.64 18.74 10.73
C GLN A 30 -1.60 17.67 11.03
N ARG A 31 -0.98 17.05 10.02
CA ARG A 31 -0.01 15.97 10.21
C ARG A 31 1.44 16.42 10.01
N ARG A 32 1.77 16.79 8.77
CA ARG A 32 3.12 17.17 8.34
C ARG A 32 3.18 18.64 7.97
N ALA A 33 4.34 19.25 8.10
CA ALA A 33 4.56 20.61 7.65
C ALA A 33 4.59 20.67 6.11
N ARG A 34 3.92 21.66 5.51
CA ARG A 34 3.94 21.87 4.07
C ARG A 34 5.39 22.08 3.58
N GLY A 35 5.76 21.41 2.50
CA GLY A 35 7.11 21.44 1.93
C GLY A 35 8.06 20.35 2.44
N ASP A 36 7.66 19.57 3.45
CA ASP A 36 8.35 18.32 3.81
C ASP A 36 8.08 17.23 2.75
N VAL A 37 9.06 16.39 2.45
CA VAL A 37 8.90 15.25 1.54
C VAL A 37 7.85 14.26 2.05
N PHE A 38 7.71 14.11 3.38
CA PHE A 38 6.64 13.28 3.94
C PHE A 38 5.26 13.90 3.74
N TRP A 39 5.15 15.23 3.74
CA TRP A 39 3.90 15.91 3.36
C TRP A 39 3.55 15.63 1.90
N LEU A 40 4.52 15.72 0.99
CA LEU A 40 4.31 15.42 -0.43
C LEU A 40 3.84 13.98 -0.64
N LYS A 41 4.49 13.02 0.04
CA LYS A 41 4.12 11.60 -0.02
C LYS A 41 2.69 11.38 0.49
N GLU A 42 2.40 11.78 1.74
CA GLU A 42 1.10 11.55 2.39
C GLU A 42 -0.06 12.13 1.57
N ASN A 43 0.12 13.33 1.02
CA ASN A 43 -0.93 14.00 0.24
C ASN A 43 -1.07 13.46 -1.18
N ALA A 44 0.02 13.00 -1.82
CA ALA A 44 -0.07 12.30 -3.10
C ALA A 44 -0.85 10.97 -2.95
N GLU A 45 -0.59 10.21 -1.90
CA GLU A 45 -1.30 8.95 -1.62
C GLU A 45 -2.78 9.18 -1.32
N TRP A 46 -3.11 10.16 -0.46
CA TRP A 46 -4.49 10.50 -0.14
C TRP A 46 -5.28 10.96 -1.38
N LEU A 47 -4.74 11.90 -2.17
CA LEU A 47 -5.42 12.40 -3.37
C LEU A 47 -5.55 11.30 -4.44
N GLY A 48 -4.55 10.44 -4.59
CA GLY A 48 -4.62 9.28 -5.48
C GLY A 48 -5.73 8.29 -5.08
N ILE A 49 -5.85 7.99 -3.78
CA ILE A 49 -6.95 7.15 -3.26
C ILE A 49 -8.29 7.84 -3.51
N LEU A 50 -8.41 9.13 -3.16
CA LEU A 50 -9.64 9.88 -3.39
C LEU A 50 -10.06 9.86 -4.87
N ALA A 51 -9.10 10.00 -5.78
CA ALA A 51 -9.32 9.91 -7.22
C ALA A 51 -9.72 8.52 -7.71
N SER A 52 -9.28 7.46 -7.03
CA SER A 52 -9.71 6.08 -7.34
C SER A 52 -11.11 5.76 -6.83
N MET A 53 -11.57 6.40 -5.76
CA MET A 53 -12.85 6.11 -5.12
C MET A 53 -14.06 6.62 -5.92
N SER A 54 -13.87 7.49 -6.92
CA SER A 54 -14.93 8.09 -7.75
C SER A 54 -16.08 8.68 -6.93
N VAL A 55 -15.75 9.44 -5.88
CA VAL A 55 -16.74 10.05 -4.98
C VAL A 55 -17.24 11.37 -5.55
N ASP A 56 -18.57 11.53 -5.68
CA ASP A 56 -19.20 12.79 -6.09
C ASP A 56 -19.14 13.85 -4.98
N GLY A 57 -19.11 15.13 -5.37
CA GLY A 57 -19.29 16.26 -4.44
C GLY A 57 -18.11 16.50 -3.49
N ILE A 58 -16.88 16.16 -3.92
CA ILE A 58 -15.66 16.29 -3.12
C ILE A 58 -14.97 17.65 -3.25
N ASP A 59 -15.59 18.66 -3.87
CA ASP A 59 -14.96 19.96 -4.13
C ASP A 59 -14.36 20.58 -2.85
N ALA A 60 -15.11 20.54 -1.75
CA ALA A 60 -14.66 21.07 -0.44
C ALA A 60 -13.46 20.28 0.14
N ALA A 61 -13.25 19.04 -0.28
CA ALA A 61 -12.09 18.25 0.11
C ALA A 61 -10.81 18.76 -0.59
N LEU A 62 -10.92 19.51 -1.69
CA LEU A 62 -9.78 20.02 -2.45
C LEU A 62 -9.31 21.41 -1.96
N ASP A 63 -10.20 22.18 -1.31
CA ASP A 63 -9.92 23.52 -0.78
C ASP A 63 -8.60 23.64 0.02
N PRO A 64 -8.22 22.68 0.90
CA PRO A 64 -6.98 22.79 1.68
C PRO A 64 -5.71 22.89 0.81
N TYR A 65 -5.77 22.46 -0.44
CA TYR A 65 -4.65 22.38 -1.38
C TYR A 65 -4.49 23.60 -2.28
N ALA A 66 -5.46 24.52 -2.32
CA ALA A 66 -5.45 25.65 -3.27
C ALA A 66 -4.15 26.46 -3.23
N ALA A 67 -3.69 26.88 -2.04
CA ALA A 67 -2.45 27.63 -1.88
C ALA A 67 -1.19 26.85 -2.30
N PHE A 68 -1.22 25.52 -2.19
CA PHE A 68 -0.14 24.68 -2.68
C PHE A 68 -0.15 24.61 -4.21
N TYR A 69 -1.33 24.40 -4.81
CA TYR A 69 -1.51 24.39 -6.27
C TYR A 69 -1.00 25.70 -6.92
N ASP A 70 -1.30 26.86 -6.33
CA ASP A 70 -0.82 28.16 -6.83
C ASP A 70 0.71 28.30 -6.87
N THR A 71 1.42 27.54 -6.05
CA THR A 71 2.89 27.62 -5.93
C THR A 71 3.61 26.40 -6.51
N ILE A 72 2.86 25.39 -6.99
CA ILE A 72 3.39 24.07 -7.31
C ILE A 72 4.45 24.10 -8.40
N ARG A 73 4.26 24.93 -9.43
CA ARG A 73 5.24 25.12 -10.50
C ARG A 73 6.59 25.60 -9.97
N ARG A 74 6.57 26.65 -9.14
CA ARG A 74 7.81 27.21 -8.55
C ARG A 74 8.51 26.18 -7.67
N GLN A 75 7.74 25.40 -6.91
CA GLN A 75 8.30 24.36 -6.06
C GLN A 75 8.92 23.22 -6.88
N LEU A 76 8.23 22.74 -7.92
CA LEU A 76 8.73 21.69 -8.82
C LEU A 76 10.00 22.13 -9.56
N GLU A 77 10.05 23.38 -10.05
CA GLU A 77 11.24 23.95 -10.71
C GLU A 77 12.44 24.02 -9.75
N PHE A 78 12.20 24.28 -8.46
CA PHE A 78 13.27 24.39 -7.45
C PHE A 78 13.67 23.04 -6.83
N PHE A 79 12.74 22.10 -6.70
CA PHE A 79 12.94 20.76 -6.12
C PHE A 79 12.59 19.63 -7.11
N PRO A 80 13.27 19.56 -8.28
CA PRO A 80 12.91 18.63 -9.35
C PRO A 80 13.04 17.16 -8.95
N GLN A 81 13.85 16.82 -7.93
CA GLN A 81 13.98 15.44 -7.45
C GLN A 81 12.68 14.84 -6.89
N TYR A 82 11.69 15.67 -6.55
CA TYR A 82 10.39 15.24 -6.03
C TYR A 82 9.26 15.37 -7.06
N TYR A 83 9.59 15.51 -8.36
CA TYR A 83 8.61 15.79 -9.41
C TYR A 83 7.45 14.80 -9.45
N ARG A 84 7.65 13.50 -9.15
CA ARG A 84 6.57 12.50 -9.14
C ARG A 84 5.46 12.86 -8.15
N PHE A 85 5.80 13.31 -6.94
CA PHE A 85 4.81 13.73 -5.96
C PHE A 85 4.12 15.03 -6.38
N TYR A 86 4.87 16.01 -6.88
CA TYR A 86 4.29 17.26 -7.38
C TYR A 86 3.34 17.02 -8.56
N LEU A 87 3.73 16.19 -9.53
CA LEU A 87 2.88 15.81 -10.64
C LEU A 87 1.65 15.02 -10.14
N SER A 88 1.81 14.03 -9.27
CA SER A 88 0.66 13.28 -8.74
C SER A 88 -0.36 14.22 -8.10
N ILE A 89 0.06 15.06 -7.14
CA ILE A 89 -0.82 16.01 -6.48
C ILE A 89 -1.47 16.97 -7.49
N CYS A 90 -0.68 17.55 -8.41
CA CYS A 90 -1.20 18.48 -9.42
C CYS A 90 -2.30 17.86 -10.28
N LEU A 91 -1.99 16.68 -10.83
CA LEU A 91 -2.88 15.99 -11.76
C LEU A 91 -4.11 15.44 -11.04
N ASP A 92 -3.96 14.94 -9.82
CA ASP A 92 -5.09 14.45 -9.01
C ASP A 92 -6.01 15.60 -8.62
N LEU A 93 -5.49 16.77 -8.22
CA LEU A 93 -6.33 17.95 -7.96
C LEU A 93 -7.13 18.38 -9.20
N GLU A 94 -6.48 18.46 -10.37
CA GLU A 94 -7.14 18.82 -11.62
C GLU A 94 -8.19 17.79 -12.05
N ASP A 95 -7.84 16.50 -11.99
CA ASP A 95 -8.72 15.40 -12.41
C ASP A 95 -9.90 15.20 -11.42
N LEU A 96 -9.75 15.62 -10.16
CA LEU A 96 -10.81 15.62 -9.15
C LEU A 96 -11.72 16.86 -9.21
N GLY A 97 -11.39 17.86 -10.03
CA GLY A 97 -12.27 19.01 -10.26
C GLY A 97 -11.86 20.31 -9.56
N ALA A 98 -10.65 20.42 -8.97
CA ALA A 98 -10.15 21.68 -8.41
C ALA A 98 -9.98 22.79 -9.46
N GLY A 99 -10.04 22.44 -10.74
CA GLY A 99 -9.81 23.33 -11.87
C GLY A 99 -8.33 23.62 -12.11
N GLY A 100 -8.07 24.54 -13.04
CA GLY A 100 -6.71 24.90 -13.46
C GLY A 100 -6.18 24.04 -14.63
N THR A 101 -5.00 24.41 -15.13
CA THR A 101 -4.40 23.83 -16.35
C THR A 101 -2.86 23.73 -16.24
N GLN A 102 -2.32 23.71 -15.02
CA GLN A 102 -0.87 23.65 -14.80
C GLN A 102 -0.29 22.27 -15.14
N GLY A 103 -1.06 21.20 -14.95
CA GLY A 103 -0.59 19.82 -15.08
C GLY A 103 0.04 19.51 -16.44
N GLU A 104 -0.59 19.93 -17.54
CA GLU A 104 -0.05 19.73 -18.89
C GLU A 104 1.31 20.40 -19.07
N ALA A 105 1.44 21.67 -18.67
CA ALA A 105 2.69 22.40 -18.76
C ALA A 105 3.80 21.78 -17.88
N LEU A 106 3.45 21.29 -16.70
CA LEU A 106 4.39 20.62 -15.79
C LEU A 106 4.85 19.27 -16.34
N CYS A 107 3.95 18.46 -16.91
CA CYS A 107 4.32 17.20 -17.57
C CYS A 107 5.31 17.44 -18.73
N HIS A 108 5.03 18.44 -19.58
CA HIS A 108 5.95 18.83 -20.66
C HIS A 108 7.30 19.31 -20.14
N TRP A 109 7.30 20.11 -19.07
CA TRP A 109 8.56 20.58 -18.46
C TRP A 109 9.38 19.42 -17.90
N VAL A 110 8.77 18.51 -17.15
CA VAL A 110 9.44 17.32 -16.59
C VAL A 110 10.08 16.47 -17.69
N ALA A 111 9.34 16.23 -18.78
CA ALA A 111 9.86 15.50 -19.94
C ALA A 111 11.01 16.25 -20.63
N ALA A 112 10.90 17.57 -20.80
CA ALA A 112 11.94 18.40 -21.41
C ALA A 112 13.23 18.45 -20.57
N GLN A 113 13.12 18.38 -19.24
CA GLN A 113 14.27 18.31 -18.33
C GLN A 113 14.93 16.93 -18.27
N GLY A 114 14.30 15.90 -18.84
CA GLY A 114 14.83 14.53 -18.81
C GLY A 114 14.87 13.91 -17.41
N LEU A 115 13.93 14.28 -16.53
CA LEU A 115 13.93 13.80 -15.14
C LEU A 115 13.61 12.30 -15.03
N VAL A 116 12.82 11.76 -15.96
CA VAL A 116 12.41 10.35 -15.96
C VAL A 116 13.59 9.42 -16.26
N GLU A 117 14.55 9.88 -17.06
CA GLU A 117 15.77 9.17 -17.40
C GLU A 117 16.68 8.94 -16.18
N ALA A 118 16.57 9.80 -15.16
CA ALA A 118 17.35 9.70 -13.92
C ALA A 118 16.78 8.71 -12.90
N GLU A 119 15.60 8.13 -13.14
CA GLU A 119 15.00 7.17 -12.22
C GLU A 119 15.86 5.90 -12.07
N LEU A 120 15.86 5.29 -10.88
CA LEU A 120 16.77 4.18 -10.59
C LEU A 120 16.16 2.83 -10.97
N SER A 121 14.85 2.66 -10.76
CA SER A 121 14.17 1.39 -11.02
C SER A 121 13.13 1.48 -12.13
N ASP A 122 12.76 0.32 -12.69
CA ASP A 122 11.65 0.23 -13.63
C ASP A 122 10.32 0.62 -12.98
N LEU A 123 10.13 0.35 -11.69
CA LEU A 123 8.93 0.78 -10.97
C LEU A 123 8.79 2.31 -11.00
N GLN A 124 9.85 3.03 -10.67
CA GLN A 124 9.85 4.48 -10.66
C GLN A 124 9.65 5.07 -12.06
N ARG A 125 10.28 4.45 -13.08
CA ARG A 125 10.04 4.80 -14.48
C ARG A 125 8.59 4.55 -14.89
N GLY A 126 7.97 3.46 -14.41
CA GLY A 126 6.59 3.11 -14.67
C GLY A 126 5.62 4.11 -14.07
N GLU A 127 5.84 4.52 -12.83
CA GLU A 127 5.07 5.58 -12.17
C GLU A 127 5.18 6.91 -12.94
N ALA A 128 6.40 7.33 -13.26
CA ALA A 128 6.65 8.54 -14.02
C ALA A 128 5.99 8.50 -15.40
N ALA A 129 6.07 7.36 -16.07
CA ALA A 129 5.44 7.14 -17.36
C ALA A 129 3.92 7.32 -17.27
N ARG A 130 3.28 6.66 -16.30
CA ARG A 130 1.84 6.82 -16.04
C ARG A 130 1.45 8.28 -15.79
N LEU A 131 2.19 8.99 -14.93
CA LEU A 131 1.91 10.40 -14.62
C LEU A 131 1.97 11.29 -15.85
N LEU A 132 2.97 11.12 -16.71
CA LEU A 132 3.11 11.90 -17.93
C LEU A 132 2.05 11.54 -18.99
N ALA A 133 1.68 10.26 -19.09
CA ALA A 133 0.66 9.79 -20.01
C ALA A 133 -0.74 10.41 -19.74
N ARG A 134 -1.06 10.78 -18.49
CA ARG A 134 -2.31 11.49 -18.12
C ARG A 134 -2.50 12.84 -18.82
N ARG A 135 -1.43 13.41 -19.38
CA ARG A 135 -1.47 14.64 -20.20
C ARG A 135 -0.90 14.40 -21.60
N GLY A 136 -0.91 13.15 -22.08
CA GLY A 136 -0.46 12.79 -23.43
C GLY A 136 1.05 12.92 -23.67
N VAL A 137 1.86 13.10 -22.62
CA VAL A 137 3.31 13.27 -22.74
C VAL A 137 3.99 11.89 -22.74
N GLN A 138 4.60 11.55 -23.87
CA GLN A 138 5.42 10.33 -24.00
C GLN A 138 6.91 10.65 -23.87
N THR A 139 7.65 9.80 -23.17
CA THR A 139 9.11 9.92 -23.02
C THR A 139 9.82 8.73 -23.65
N LYS A 140 11.14 8.84 -23.88
CA LYS A 140 11.94 7.77 -24.48
C LYS A 140 11.88 6.46 -23.67
N CYS A 141 11.71 6.53 -22.35
CA CYS A 141 11.61 5.34 -21.51
C CYS A 141 10.32 4.53 -21.77
N HIS A 142 9.24 5.16 -22.26
CA HIS A 142 8.01 4.46 -22.65
C HIS A 142 8.25 3.50 -23.83
N ALA A 143 9.12 3.88 -24.76
CA ALA A 143 9.39 3.11 -25.98
C ALA A 143 10.31 1.89 -25.77
N ALA A 144 11.00 1.79 -24.62
CA ALA A 144 12.09 0.84 -24.41
C ALA A 144 11.66 -0.47 -23.70
N GLY A 145 10.46 -0.98 -23.96
CA GLY A 145 9.99 -2.27 -23.40
C GLY A 145 9.81 -2.27 -21.87
N LEU A 146 9.55 -1.10 -21.28
CA LEU A 146 9.34 -0.96 -19.83
C LEU A 146 8.14 -1.79 -19.35
N GLY A 147 7.01 -1.71 -20.07
CA GLY A 147 5.81 -2.49 -19.75
C GLY A 147 6.08 -3.99 -19.71
N ASP A 148 6.81 -4.52 -20.70
CA ASP A 148 7.18 -5.94 -20.74
C ASP A 148 8.04 -6.35 -19.54
N ARG A 149 9.00 -5.51 -19.12
CA ARG A 149 9.83 -5.81 -17.95
C ARG A 149 9.01 -5.84 -16.66
N LEU A 150 8.09 -4.89 -16.49
CA LEU A 150 7.18 -4.85 -15.34
C LEU A 150 6.26 -6.08 -15.31
N GLN A 151 5.61 -6.40 -16.44
CA GLN A 151 4.77 -7.60 -16.60
C GLN A 151 5.56 -8.88 -16.31
N ASN A 152 6.78 -8.99 -16.86
CA ASN A 152 7.67 -10.14 -16.63
C ASN A 152 8.16 -10.26 -15.18
N PHE A 153 8.25 -9.16 -14.43
CA PHE A 153 8.61 -9.20 -13.01
C PHE A 153 7.45 -9.75 -12.19
N ILE A 154 6.23 -9.22 -12.39
CA ILE A 154 5.06 -9.64 -11.63
C ILE A 154 4.60 -11.07 -11.97
N ALA A 155 4.89 -11.57 -13.17
CA ALA A 155 4.58 -12.93 -13.61
C ALA A 155 5.56 -14.02 -13.10
N ARG A 156 6.22 -13.82 -11.95
CA ARG A 156 7.19 -14.78 -11.37
C ARG A 156 6.77 -15.32 -10.00
N PRO A 157 5.78 -16.22 -9.90
CA PRO A 157 5.26 -16.70 -8.62
C PRO A 157 6.33 -17.20 -7.64
N ARG A 158 7.35 -17.91 -8.13
CA ARG A 158 8.43 -18.43 -7.27
C ARG A 158 9.21 -17.34 -6.52
N THR A 159 9.34 -16.14 -7.10
CA THR A 159 9.96 -14.98 -6.42
C THR A 159 9.14 -14.54 -5.22
N PHE A 160 7.81 -14.66 -5.31
CA PHE A 160 6.86 -14.23 -4.27
C PHE A 160 6.44 -15.36 -3.32
N ALA A 161 6.98 -16.57 -3.50
CA ALA A 161 6.85 -17.65 -2.52
C ALA A 161 7.90 -17.54 -1.39
N VAL A 162 8.79 -16.56 -1.43
CA VAL A 162 9.88 -16.36 -0.46
C VAL A 162 9.76 -14.97 0.17
N PRO A 163 9.98 -14.83 1.50
CA PRO A 163 9.90 -13.53 2.16
C PRO A 163 10.81 -12.48 1.52
N ASN A 164 10.20 -11.48 0.87
CA ASN A 164 10.85 -10.30 0.34
C ASN A 164 9.84 -9.16 0.30
N LYS A 165 9.73 -8.43 1.43
CA LYS A 165 8.75 -7.36 1.61
C LYS A 165 8.85 -6.28 0.54
N LYS A 166 10.07 -5.90 0.15
CA LYS A 166 10.29 -4.91 -0.92
C LYS A 166 9.68 -5.39 -2.25
N ALA A 167 10.01 -6.61 -2.68
CA ALA A 167 9.48 -7.13 -3.94
C ALA A 167 7.95 -7.23 -3.92
N ALA A 168 7.35 -7.58 -2.78
CA ALA A 168 5.89 -7.67 -2.65
C ALA A 168 5.18 -6.30 -2.80
N TYR A 169 5.73 -5.22 -2.23
CA TYR A 169 5.21 -3.87 -2.49
C TYR A 169 5.40 -3.46 -3.95
N GLU A 170 6.58 -3.73 -4.54
CA GLU A 170 6.81 -3.41 -5.96
C GLU A 170 5.82 -4.17 -6.87
N LEU A 171 5.48 -5.42 -6.53
CA LEU A 171 4.45 -6.20 -7.21
C LEU A 171 3.07 -5.52 -7.14
N ALA A 172 2.61 -5.11 -5.96
CA ALA A 172 1.33 -4.42 -5.81
C ALA A 172 1.30 -3.09 -6.58
N HIS A 173 2.36 -2.27 -6.43
CA HIS A 173 2.47 -0.97 -7.09
C HIS A 173 2.50 -1.07 -8.62
N ILE A 174 3.14 -2.10 -9.19
CA ILE A 174 3.09 -2.32 -10.64
C ILE A 174 1.66 -2.52 -11.10
N VAL A 175 0.86 -3.31 -10.37
CA VAL A 175 -0.55 -3.52 -10.70
C VAL A 175 -1.34 -2.21 -10.57
N PHE A 176 -1.09 -1.41 -9.53
CA PHE A 176 -1.71 -0.09 -9.39
C PHE A 176 -1.39 0.84 -10.56
N TYR A 177 -0.16 0.82 -11.06
CA TYR A 177 0.23 1.66 -12.18
C TYR A 177 -0.33 1.16 -13.51
N LEU A 178 -0.34 -0.16 -13.74
CA LEU A 178 -0.89 -0.76 -14.95
C LEU A 178 -2.41 -0.59 -15.05
N SER A 179 -3.12 -0.56 -13.90
CA SER A 179 -4.57 -0.33 -13.86
C SER A 179 -4.95 1.15 -13.83
N ASP A 180 -3.96 2.05 -13.83
CA ASP A 180 -4.11 3.47 -13.53
C ASP A 180 -5.02 3.70 -12.30
N TYR A 181 -4.67 3.00 -11.21
CA TYR A 181 -5.40 2.97 -9.94
C TYR A 181 -6.89 2.60 -10.09
N GLY A 182 -7.22 1.73 -11.05
CA GLY A 182 -8.56 1.20 -11.30
C GLY A 182 -9.33 1.84 -12.44
N ARG A 183 -8.72 2.77 -13.19
CA ARG A 183 -9.34 3.38 -14.38
C ARG A 183 -9.34 2.45 -15.60
N CYS A 184 -8.46 1.46 -15.64
CA CYS A 184 -8.42 0.46 -16.71
C CYS A 184 -8.10 -0.94 -16.20
N ASP A 185 -8.43 -1.94 -17.02
CA ASP A 185 -7.97 -3.31 -16.82
C ASP A 185 -6.45 -3.38 -17.06
N PRO A 186 -5.64 -3.79 -16.07
CA PRO A 186 -4.19 -3.88 -16.22
C PRO A 186 -3.72 -5.01 -17.15
N GLY A 187 -4.61 -5.93 -17.56
CA GLY A 187 -4.29 -7.02 -18.48
C GLY A 187 -3.18 -7.94 -17.97
N VAL A 188 -3.15 -8.20 -16.66
CA VAL A 188 -2.10 -9.01 -16.04
C VAL A 188 -2.25 -10.49 -16.38
N ALA A 189 -1.13 -11.18 -16.55
CA ALA A 189 -1.12 -12.61 -16.82
C ALA A 189 -1.62 -13.44 -15.60
N PRO A 190 -2.16 -14.66 -15.78
CA PRO A 190 -2.56 -15.54 -14.67
C PRO A 190 -1.44 -15.81 -13.64
N GLU A 191 -0.20 -15.82 -14.08
CA GLU A 191 0.98 -15.96 -13.24
C GLU A 191 1.14 -14.76 -12.29
N ALA A 192 0.79 -13.55 -12.71
CA ALA A 192 0.82 -12.37 -11.85
C ALA A 192 -0.23 -12.44 -10.74
N LEU A 193 -1.42 -12.99 -11.04
CA LEU A 193 -2.42 -13.27 -10.01
C LEU A 193 -1.92 -14.31 -8.99
N THR A 194 -1.18 -15.31 -9.47
CA THR A 194 -0.55 -16.30 -8.58
C THR A 194 0.55 -15.67 -7.72
N SER A 195 1.35 -14.75 -8.28
CA SER A 195 2.33 -13.97 -7.52
C SER A 195 1.69 -13.12 -6.43
N LEU A 196 0.57 -12.44 -6.74
CA LEU A 196 -0.20 -11.68 -5.76
C LEU A 196 -0.72 -12.57 -4.64
N GLU A 197 -1.25 -13.75 -4.96
CA GLU A 197 -1.74 -14.69 -3.95
C GLU A 197 -0.60 -15.20 -3.04
N TYR A 198 0.58 -15.47 -3.59
CA TYR A 198 1.74 -15.88 -2.79
C TYR A 198 2.28 -14.76 -1.90
N ALA A 199 2.35 -13.53 -2.43
CA ALA A 199 2.69 -12.35 -1.65
C ALA A 199 1.65 -12.08 -0.55
N GLY A 200 0.36 -12.30 -0.84
CA GLY A 200 -0.74 -12.20 0.12
C GLY A 200 -0.64 -13.23 1.24
N LEU A 201 -0.28 -14.48 0.91
CA LEU A 201 0.01 -15.51 1.92
C LEU A 201 1.18 -15.12 2.83
N LEU A 202 2.26 -14.56 2.28
CA LEU A 202 3.38 -14.06 3.08
C LEU A 202 2.95 -12.91 3.99
N ALA A 203 2.25 -11.91 3.45
CA ALA A 203 1.76 -10.78 4.23
C ALA A 203 0.80 -11.22 5.35
N PHE A 204 -0.09 -12.17 5.04
CA PHE A 204 -0.99 -12.76 6.04
C PHE A 204 -0.23 -13.54 7.10
N LEU A 205 0.73 -14.40 6.73
CA LEU A 205 1.55 -15.13 7.70
C LEU A 205 2.38 -14.18 8.58
N ASP A 206 2.82 -13.04 8.06
CA ASP A 206 3.54 -12.02 8.83
C ASP A 206 2.61 -11.12 9.67
N GLN A 207 1.29 -11.22 9.44
CA GLN A 207 0.28 -10.29 9.97
C GLN A 207 0.57 -8.83 9.57
N ASP A 208 1.17 -8.64 8.39
CA ASP A 208 1.46 -7.35 7.79
C ASP A 208 0.21 -6.81 7.09
N ILE A 209 -0.65 -6.15 7.86
CA ILE A 209 -1.92 -5.57 7.37
C ILE A 209 -1.71 -4.57 6.25
N ASP A 210 -0.62 -3.81 6.31
CA ASP A 210 -0.30 -2.78 5.33
C ASP A 210 -0.10 -3.41 3.95
N LEU A 211 0.86 -4.34 3.86
CA LEU A 211 1.11 -5.07 2.63
C LEU A 211 -0.09 -5.95 2.21
N LEU A 212 -0.77 -6.60 3.16
CA LEU A 212 -1.92 -7.44 2.85
C LEU A 212 -3.04 -6.63 2.19
N SER A 213 -3.28 -5.41 2.67
CA SER A 213 -4.30 -4.53 2.10
C SER A 213 -3.96 -4.08 0.68
N GLU A 214 -2.70 -3.76 0.40
CA GLU A 214 -2.24 -3.46 -0.95
C GLU A 214 -2.36 -4.64 -1.90
N ILE A 215 -2.01 -5.85 -1.45
CA ILE A 215 -2.17 -7.06 -2.26
C ILE A 215 -3.65 -7.32 -2.56
N CYS A 216 -4.54 -7.15 -1.58
CA CYS A 216 -5.97 -7.30 -1.81
C CYS A 216 -6.49 -6.23 -2.78
N ALA A 217 -6.04 -4.97 -2.66
CA ALA A 217 -6.39 -3.92 -3.60
C ALA A 217 -5.88 -4.27 -5.02
N ALA A 218 -4.64 -4.74 -5.15
CA ALA A 218 -4.06 -5.11 -6.44
C ALA A 218 -4.82 -6.26 -7.09
N LEU A 219 -5.23 -7.28 -6.32
CA LEU A 219 -6.10 -8.36 -6.80
C LEU A 219 -7.44 -7.81 -7.31
N ARG A 220 -8.10 -6.91 -6.57
CA ARG A 220 -9.36 -6.28 -7.00
C ARG A 220 -9.19 -5.50 -8.30
N LEU A 221 -8.14 -4.67 -8.39
CA LEU A 221 -7.83 -3.88 -9.59
C LEU A 221 -7.46 -4.75 -10.80
N ALA A 222 -6.93 -5.95 -10.58
CA ALA A 222 -6.68 -6.95 -11.60
C ALA A 222 -7.92 -7.82 -11.93
N GLY A 223 -9.10 -7.48 -11.41
CA GLY A 223 -10.34 -8.22 -11.66
C GLY A 223 -10.46 -9.55 -10.90
N ALA A 224 -9.55 -9.83 -9.97
CA ALA A 224 -9.60 -11.01 -9.11
C ALA A 224 -10.32 -10.72 -7.78
N VAL A 225 -10.85 -11.76 -7.15
CA VAL A 225 -11.48 -11.68 -5.82
C VAL A 225 -10.46 -12.16 -4.78
N PRO A 226 -9.98 -11.31 -3.87
CA PRO A 226 -9.10 -11.72 -2.77
C PRO A 226 -9.80 -12.69 -1.81
N SER A 227 -9.00 -13.36 -0.98
CA SER A 227 -9.54 -14.24 0.05
C SER A 227 -10.48 -13.50 1.00
N PRO A 228 -11.70 -14.01 1.28
CA PRO A 228 -12.59 -13.40 2.26
C PRO A 228 -11.99 -13.38 3.68
N ILE A 229 -11.03 -14.27 3.99
CA ILE A 229 -10.31 -14.25 5.27
C ILE A 229 -9.42 -13.01 5.35
N TRP A 230 -8.72 -12.67 4.27
CA TRP A 230 -7.83 -11.50 4.22
C TRP A 230 -8.62 -10.20 4.22
N GLU A 231 -9.67 -10.09 3.40
CA GLU A 231 -10.47 -8.87 3.33
C GLU A 231 -11.16 -8.55 4.65
N ARG A 232 -11.70 -9.56 5.36
CA ARG A 232 -12.26 -9.35 6.69
C ARG A 232 -11.22 -8.79 7.65
N LEU A 233 -10.02 -9.36 7.67
CA LEU A 233 -8.93 -8.90 8.53
C LEU A 233 -8.54 -7.44 8.22
N VAL A 234 -8.44 -7.08 6.93
CA VAL A 234 -8.11 -5.70 6.53
C VAL A 234 -9.22 -4.72 6.89
N VAL A 235 -10.48 -5.08 6.66
CA VAL A 235 -11.64 -4.24 7.02
C VAL A 235 -11.74 -4.05 8.54
N GLU A 236 -11.52 -5.10 9.31
CA GLU A 236 -11.46 -5.03 10.78
C GLU A 236 -10.30 -4.14 11.25
N ALA A 237 -9.13 -4.26 10.61
CA ALA A 237 -7.99 -3.41 10.93
C ALA A 237 -8.27 -1.93 10.63
N HIS A 238 -8.96 -1.60 9.53
CA HIS A 238 -9.39 -0.23 9.25
C HIS A 238 -10.33 0.29 10.33
N ALA A 239 -11.34 -0.50 10.72
CA ALA A 239 -12.34 -0.12 11.72
C ALA A 239 -11.74 0.07 13.13
N ASN A 240 -10.62 -0.59 13.41
CA ASN A 240 -9.88 -0.46 14.66
C ASN A 240 -8.93 0.75 14.68
N CYS A 241 -8.78 1.46 13.57
CA CYS A 241 -7.99 2.68 13.54
C CYS A 241 -8.62 3.77 14.41
N THR A 242 -7.78 4.60 15.01
CA THR A 242 -8.19 5.74 15.81
C THR A 242 -7.33 6.94 15.48
N MET A 243 -7.95 8.11 15.48
CA MET A 243 -7.26 9.39 15.30
C MET A 243 -7.25 10.11 16.62
N ILE A 244 -6.05 10.50 17.08
CA ILE A 244 -5.86 11.17 18.35
C ILE A 244 -5.10 12.48 18.15
N CYS A 245 -5.26 13.40 19.10
CA CYS A 245 -4.41 14.58 19.15
C CYS A 245 -2.96 14.14 19.44
N GLY A 246 -2.06 14.36 18.49
CA GLY A 246 -0.68 13.89 18.54
C GLY A 246 0.32 15.02 18.73
N ALA A 247 1.54 14.66 19.16
CA ALA A 247 2.70 15.56 19.14
C ALA A 247 3.45 15.44 17.79
N PRO A 248 4.25 16.44 17.38
CA PRO A 248 4.96 16.41 16.10
C PRO A 248 5.98 15.26 16.03
N GLY A 249 6.02 14.56 14.90
CA GLY A 249 7.13 13.69 14.53
C GLY A 249 7.07 12.24 15.01
N ALA A 250 5.97 11.79 15.64
CA ALA A 250 5.79 10.37 15.94
C ALA A 250 5.56 9.56 14.66
N SER A 251 6.27 8.43 14.50
CA SER A 251 5.91 7.40 13.51
C SER A 251 4.54 6.86 13.90
N ASP A 252 3.59 6.92 12.98
CA ASP A 252 2.22 6.46 13.18
C ASP A 252 1.78 5.56 12.01
N VAL A 253 0.55 5.06 12.03
CA VAL A 253 0.07 4.06 11.06
C VAL A 253 -0.84 4.66 9.99
N TYR A 254 -0.59 5.90 9.56
CA TYR A 254 -1.44 6.57 8.55
C TYR A 254 -1.50 5.80 7.23
N HIS A 255 -0.40 5.21 6.78
CA HIS A 255 -0.33 4.51 5.51
C HIS A 255 -1.27 3.31 5.56
N GLY A 256 -1.14 2.47 6.59
CA GLY A 256 -2.05 1.37 6.86
C GLY A 256 -3.52 1.82 6.93
N TYR A 257 -3.82 2.96 7.57
CA TYR A 257 -5.17 3.52 7.56
C TYR A 257 -5.68 3.86 6.15
N LEU A 258 -4.85 4.49 5.32
CA LEU A 258 -5.17 4.83 3.93
C LEU A 258 -5.44 3.58 3.10
N VAL A 259 -4.51 2.63 3.06
CA VAL A 259 -4.63 1.45 2.19
C VAL A 259 -5.71 0.46 2.66
N THR A 260 -5.91 0.31 3.98
CA THR A 260 -7.02 -0.49 4.51
C THR A 260 -8.38 0.17 4.24
N GLY A 261 -8.47 1.50 4.33
CA GLY A 261 -9.67 2.26 4.00
C GLY A 261 -9.99 2.19 2.52
N TRP A 262 -8.97 2.27 1.66
CA TRP A 262 -9.10 2.12 0.23
C TRP A 262 -9.66 0.74 -0.15
N LEU A 263 -9.09 -0.34 0.39
CA LEU A 263 -9.66 -1.68 0.18
C LEU A 263 -11.10 -1.77 0.70
N THR A 264 -11.38 -1.21 1.88
CA THR A 264 -12.73 -1.20 2.46
C THR A 264 -13.74 -0.55 1.50
N HIS A 265 -13.35 0.54 0.86
CA HIS A 265 -14.16 1.18 -0.19
C HIS A 265 -14.30 0.30 -1.44
N LEU A 266 -13.21 -0.31 -1.93
CA LEU A 266 -13.22 -1.20 -3.11
C LEU A 266 -14.13 -2.43 -2.95
N VAL A 267 -14.49 -2.80 -1.72
CA VAL A 267 -15.43 -3.90 -1.42
C VAL A 267 -16.82 -3.38 -1.02
N ASP A 268 -17.16 -2.16 -1.43
CA ASP A 268 -18.44 -1.49 -1.22
C ASP A 268 -18.84 -1.37 0.25
N ARG A 269 -17.85 -1.18 1.15
CA ARG A 269 -18.10 -0.90 2.57
C ARG A 269 -17.79 0.55 2.91
N PRO A 270 -18.51 1.15 3.88
CA PRO A 270 -18.22 2.50 4.33
C PRO A 270 -16.81 2.60 4.92
N ALA A 271 -15.91 3.31 4.23
CA ALA A 271 -14.56 3.61 4.68
C ALA A 271 -14.45 5.07 5.13
N PHE A 272 -13.34 5.43 5.79
CA PHE A 272 -12.98 6.84 6.04
C PHE A 272 -13.98 7.65 6.90
N ASN A 273 -14.80 6.98 7.71
CA ASN A 273 -15.81 7.59 8.59
C ASN A 273 -15.28 7.94 10.00
N HIS A 274 -13.96 7.87 10.19
CA HIS A 274 -13.36 8.10 11.49
C HIS A 274 -13.39 9.59 11.83
N ALA A 275 -13.70 9.89 13.09
CA ALA A 275 -13.71 11.24 13.64
C ALA A 275 -12.29 11.82 13.63
N VAL A 276 -12.11 12.95 12.94
CA VAL A 276 -10.85 13.72 12.89
C VAL A 276 -10.86 14.76 14.01
N PRO A 277 -9.92 14.70 14.97
CA PRO A 277 -9.81 15.71 16.00
C PRO A 277 -9.24 17.02 15.47
N THR A 278 -9.53 18.12 16.16
CA THR A 278 -8.94 19.43 15.85
C THR A 278 -7.50 19.50 16.36
N GLY A 279 -6.61 20.15 15.61
CA GLY A 279 -5.21 20.33 15.98
C GLY A 279 -4.31 19.32 15.28
N GLN A 280 -3.17 18.98 15.88
CA GLN A 280 -2.24 18.01 15.29
C GLN A 280 -2.76 16.59 15.47
N VAL A 281 -2.70 15.77 14.41
CA VAL A 281 -3.33 14.43 14.39
C VAL A 281 -2.30 13.32 14.16
N SER A 282 -2.41 12.24 14.93
CA SER A 282 -1.76 10.96 14.67
C SER A 282 -2.77 9.83 14.52
N VAL A 283 -2.43 8.82 13.72
CA VAL A 283 -3.27 7.65 13.42
C VAL A 283 -2.71 6.41 14.10
N HIS A 284 -3.54 5.70 14.86
CA HIS A 284 -3.17 4.55 15.68
C HIS A 284 -4.07 3.35 15.34
N GLY A 285 -3.68 2.12 15.70
CA GLY A 285 -4.62 0.99 15.80
C GLY A 285 -4.67 0.00 14.64
N ALA A 286 -3.77 0.08 13.65
CA ALA A 286 -3.59 -1.04 12.73
C ALA A 286 -3.16 -2.27 13.54
N MET A 287 -3.89 -3.39 13.41
CA MET A 287 -3.65 -4.60 14.19
C MET A 287 -2.18 -5.03 14.09
N VAL A 288 -1.48 -5.11 15.23
CA VAL A 288 -0.15 -5.71 15.33
C VAL A 288 -0.33 -7.10 15.92
N GLY A 289 -0.52 -8.09 15.06
CA GLY A 289 -0.61 -9.50 15.46
C GLY A 289 0.76 -10.15 15.61
N GLN A 290 0.85 -11.22 16.40
CA GLN A 290 2.00 -12.13 16.32
C GLN A 290 1.82 -13.01 15.08
N GLY A 291 2.60 -12.76 14.03
CA GLY A 291 2.62 -13.59 12.82
C GLY A 291 3.32 -14.93 13.01
N ALA A 292 3.06 -15.84 12.08
CA ALA A 292 3.70 -17.16 12.00
C ALA A 292 4.89 -17.21 11.04
N LEU A 293 5.09 -16.18 10.21
CA LEU A 293 6.09 -16.21 9.15
C LEU A 293 7.51 -16.43 9.69
N ARG A 294 7.86 -15.75 10.79
CA ARG A 294 9.18 -15.84 11.42
C ARG A 294 9.43 -17.23 11.97
N GLY A 295 8.59 -17.72 12.89
CA GLY A 295 8.75 -19.04 13.50
C GLY A 295 8.76 -20.15 12.45
N LEU A 296 7.87 -20.08 11.45
CA LEU A 296 7.86 -21.03 10.34
C LEU A 296 9.17 -21.01 9.53
N SER A 297 9.72 -19.82 9.25
CA SER A 297 10.98 -19.67 8.53
C SER A 297 12.18 -20.17 9.32
N GLU A 298 12.24 -19.87 10.62
CA GLU A 298 13.28 -20.31 11.55
C GLU A 298 13.25 -21.86 11.68
N SER A 299 12.08 -22.46 11.89
CA SER A 299 11.96 -23.92 11.97
C SER A 299 12.35 -24.62 10.67
N LEU A 300 11.97 -24.07 9.50
CA LEU A 300 12.42 -24.61 8.20
C LEU A 300 13.94 -24.48 8.03
N PHE A 301 14.53 -23.36 8.44
CA PHE A 301 15.97 -23.16 8.39
C PHE A 301 16.70 -24.23 9.23
N GLU A 302 16.27 -24.46 10.46
CA GLU A 302 16.83 -25.46 11.38
C GLU A 302 16.73 -26.90 10.87
N LEU A 303 15.65 -27.24 10.16
CA LEU A 303 15.48 -28.57 9.55
C LEU A 303 16.50 -28.86 8.44
N GLY A 304 17.11 -27.84 7.83
CA GLY A 304 18.17 -28.00 6.84
C GLY A 304 17.77 -28.95 5.69
N PRO A 305 18.55 -29.99 5.38
CA PRO A 305 18.22 -30.97 4.34
C PRO A 305 16.95 -31.80 4.57
N LYS A 306 16.39 -31.79 5.80
CA LYS A 306 15.16 -32.53 6.13
C LYS A 306 13.88 -31.83 5.67
N ARG A 307 13.98 -30.60 5.15
CA ARG A 307 12.82 -29.89 4.59
C ARG A 307 12.23 -30.67 3.42
N LEU A 308 10.91 -30.78 3.40
CA LEU A 308 10.15 -31.37 2.30
C LEU A 308 9.24 -30.30 1.67
N PRO A 309 8.96 -30.39 0.35
CA PRO A 309 7.99 -29.51 -0.31
C PRO A 309 6.53 -29.93 -0.04
N ASP A 310 6.32 -31.06 0.66
CA ASP A 310 5.01 -31.62 1.02
C ASP A 310 4.50 -30.96 2.31
N TRP A 311 3.48 -30.11 2.18
CA TRP A 311 2.92 -29.40 3.31
C TRP A 311 2.29 -30.32 4.36
N PRO A 312 1.39 -31.26 4.04
CA PRO A 312 0.82 -32.17 5.04
C PRO A 312 1.86 -32.89 5.90
N ARG A 313 2.96 -33.36 5.31
CA ARG A 313 4.07 -33.98 6.06
C ARG A 313 4.85 -32.96 6.86
N MET A 314 5.16 -31.80 6.28
CA MET A 314 5.91 -30.78 7.00
C MET A 314 5.15 -30.19 8.17
N ARG A 315 3.85 -29.99 8.03
CA ARG A 315 2.97 -29.52 9.11
C ARG A 315 3.15 -30.37 10.36
N GLN A 316 3.08 -31.69 10.24
CA GLN A 316 3.25 -32.61 11.38
C GLN A 316 4.60 -32.43 12.08
N THR A 317 5.66 -32.15 11.31
CA THR A 317 7.01 -31.94 11.86
C THR A 317 7.17 -30.58 12.52
N LEU A 318 6.47 -29.56 12.01
CA LEU A 318 6.60 -28.17 12.44
C LEU A 318 5.70 -27.83 13.63
N THR A 319 4.55 -28.49 13.79
CA THR A 319 3.56 -28.18 14.83
C THR A 319 4.17 -28.08 16.24
N ASP A 320 5.05 -29.01 16.61
CA ASP A 320 5.64 -29.06 17.95
C ASP A 320 6.62 -27.90 18.23
N HIS A 321 7.09 -27.21 17.20
CA HIS A 321 8.04 -26.10 17.29
C HIS A 321 7.36 -24.72 17.21
N LEU A 322 6.04 -24.69 16.97
CA LEU A 322 5.27 -23.48 16.77
C LEU A 322 4.32 -23.24 17.94
N SER A 323 4.17 -21.99 18.37
CA SER A 323 3.20 -21.60 19.39
C SER A 323 1.75 -21.80 18.90
N GLY A 324 0.79 -21.87 19.83
CA GLY A 324 -0.62 -22.03 19.47
C GLY A 324 -1.17 -20.88 18.61
N VAL A 325 -0.64 -19.66 18.77
CA VAL A 325 -1.00 -18.50 17.92
C VAL A 325 -0.49 -18.72 16.49
N GLU A 326 0.77 -19.11 16.33
CA GLU A 326 1.36 -19.37 15.00
C GLU A 326 0.65 -20.51 14.28
N GLN A 327 0.33 -21.59 14.99
CA GLN A 327 -0.46 -22.70 14.45
C GLN A 327 -1.84 -22.25 13.98
N SER A 328 -2.50 -21.34 14.72
CA SER A 328 -3.81 -20.79 14.35
C SER A 328 -3.71 -19.91 13.10
N VAL A 329 -2.69 -19.05 13.00
CA VAL A 329 -2.43 -18.21 11.81
C VAL A 329 -2.15 -19.08 10.59
N ILE A 330 -1.34 -20.13 10.71
CA ILE A 330 -1.07 -21.07 9.61
C ILE A 330 -2.34 -21.79 9.17
N ALA A 331 -3.15 -22.29 10.10
CA ALA A 331 -4.41 -22.95 9.77
C ALA A 331 -5.38 -22.01 9.01
N LEU A 332 -5.40 -20.72 9.34
CA LEU A 332 -6.16 -19.72 8.58
C LEU A 332 -5.53 -19.43 7.22
N ALA A 333 -4.20 -19.40 7.12
CA ALA A 333 -3.49 -19.23 5.86
C ALA A 333 -3.81 -20.37 4.87
N GLU A 334 -3.81 -21.63 5.35
CA GLU A 334 -4.24 -22.80 4.59
C GLU A 334 -5.67 -22.65 4.04
N GLN A 335 -6.60 -22.17 4.87
CA GLN A 335 -8.00 -21.97 4.48
C GLN A 335 -8.18 -20.79 3.54
N SER A 336 -7.25 -19.83 3.55
CA SER A 336 -7.37 -18.58 2.79
C SER A 336 -7.06 -18.73 1.31
N SER A 337 -6.35 -19.77 0.90
CA SER A 337 -5.89 -19.95 -0.47
C SER A 337 -5.91 -21.43 -0.89
N PRO A 338 -6.55 -21.79 -2.01
CA PRO A 338 -6.43 -23.15 -2.58
C PRO A 338 -5.01 -23.44 -3.09
N ARG A 339 -4.17 -22.41 -3.24
CA ARG A 339 -2.77 -22.55 -3.67
C ARG A 339 -1.79 -22.66 -2.52
N PHE A 340 -2.23 -22.76 -1.27
CA PHE A 340 -1.36 -22.82 -0.10
C PHE A 340 -0.27 -23.90 -0.21
N GLU A 341 -0.63 -25.12 -0.65
CA GLU A 341 0.36 -26.20 -0.82
C GLU A 341 1.38 -25.87 -1.92
N ALA A 342 0.94 -25.32 -3.05
CA ALA A 342 1.82 -24.91 -4.15
C ALA A 342 2.74 -23.75 -3.76
N PHE A 343 2.23 -22.81 -2.96
CA PHE A 343 3.03 -21.78 -2.30
C PHE A 343 4.10 -22.42 -1.39
N PHE A 344 3.68 -23.37 -0.54
CA PHE A 344 4.58 -24.02 0.41
C PHE A 344 5.73 -24.77 -0.27
N GLN A 345 5.49 -25.38 -1.44
CA GLN A 345 6.56 -26.02 -2.23
C GLN A 345 7.70 -25.04 -2.51
N GLY A 346 7.40 -23.81 -2.92
CA GLY A 346 8.39 -22.75 -3.13
C GLY A 346 8.96 -22.19 -1.83
N PHE A 347 8.09 -21.92 -0.86
CA PHE A 347 8.45 -21.35 0.44
C PHE A 347 9.40 -22.24 1.25
N SER A 348 9.21 -23.56 1.19
CA SER A 348 10.05 -24.54 1.87
C SER A 348 11.51 -24.48 1.41
N ARG A 349 11.77 -24.05 0.18
CA ARG A 349 13.12 -24.09 -0.43
C ARG A 349 13.77 -25.47 -0.23
N ALA A 350 12.96 -26.53 -0.27
CA ALA A 350 13.43 -27.89 -0.19
C ALA A 350 14.22 -28.20 -1.48
N CYS A 351 15.47 -28.63 -1.33
CA CYS A 351 16.29 -28.96 -2.50
C CYS A 351 15.63 -30.12 -3.25
N SER A 352 15.22 -29.86 -4.49
CA SER A 352 14.91 -30.93 -5.44
C SER A 352 16.23 -31.52 -5.94
N GLY A 353 16.97 -32.25 -5.09
CA GLY A 353 18.12 -33.11 -5.46
C GLY A 353 19.25 -32.58 -6.35
N ALA A 354 19.29 -31.30 -6.74
CA ALA A 354 20.10 -30.84 -7.88
C ALA A 354 21.42 -30.14 -7.52
N MET A 355 21.72 -29.90 -6.24
CA MET A 355 23.00 -29.28 -5.80
C MET A 355 23.98 -30.30 -5.19
N THR A 356 23.88 -31.57 -5.54
CA THR A 356 24.85 -32.61 -5.12
C THR A 356 26.05 -32.78 -6.05
N SER A 357 26.33 -31.86 -6.99
CA SER A 357 27.48 -31.98 -7.91
C SER A 357 28.57 -30.90 -7.79
N LEU A 358 28.68 -30.23 -6.63
CA LEU A 358 29.82 -29.37 -6.33
C LEU A 358 30.56 -29.91 -5.11
N ALA A 359 31.24 -31.04 -5.32
CA ALA A 359 32.31 -31.56 -4.45
C ALA A 359 33.46 -32.01 -5.35
#